data_AF-A0A7W3IXM9-F1
#
_entry.id   AF-A0A7W3IXM9-F1
#
_cell.length_a   1.000
_cell.length_b   1.000
_cell.length_c   1.000
_cell.angle_alpha   90.00
_cell.angle_beta   90.00
_cell.angle_gamma   90.00
#
_symmetry.space_group_name_H-M   'P 1'
#
loop_
_entity.id
_entity.type
_entity.pdbx_description
1 polymer ?
#
loop_
_entity_poly.entity_id
_entity_poly.type
_entity_poly.pdbx_seq_one_letter_code
_entity_poly.pdbx_strand_id
1 'polypeptide(L)'
;MSAQQHASRPRSPADTAARRAWWSLAFYPVSSIVAFVIGEGLYAALTDDPADPALWQVLVAGVPALVVFAVPGILAVTQGRRAMRLGRPDGRVPAVIGAVIALSFIGVNLLSYVATLVLG
;
A
#
# COMPACT_ATOMS: atom_id res chain seq x y z
N MET A 1 15.78 7.88 -47.50
CA MET A 1 15.13 7.00 -46.51
C MET A 1 15.75 7.25 -45.15
N SER A 2 15.19 8.21 -44.42
CA SER A 2 15.62 8.67 -43.10
C SER A 2 15.10 7.67 -42.05
N ALA A 3 15.90 6.64 -41.78
CA ALA A 3 15.72 5.82 -40.58
C ALA A 3 15.93 6.73 -39.37
N GLN A 4 14.84 7.32 -38.87
CA GLN A 4 14.81 8.06 -37.63
C GLN A 4 15.27 7.14 -36.52
N GLN A 5 16.55 7.25 -36.21
CA GLN A 5 17.14 6.81 -34.96
C GLN A 5 16.33 7.45 -33.83
N HIS A 6 15.31 6.74 -33.37
CA HIS A 6 14.75 6.89 -32.03
C HIS A 6 15.83 6.44 -31.05
N ALA A 7 16.93 7.18 -31.00
CA ALA A 7 17.92 7.06 -29.95
C ALA A 7 17.16 7.38 -28.66
N SER A 8 16.81 6.32 -27.94
CA SER A 8 16.10 6.39 -26.67
C SER A 8 16.98 7.19 -25.74
N ARG A 9 16.72 8.50 -25.58
CA ARG A 9 17.48 9.34 -24.66
C ARG A 9 17.50 8.63 -23.30
N PRO A 10 18.67 8.43 -22.68
CA PRO A 10 18.75 7.75 -21.40
C PRO A 10 17.80 8.47 -20.43
N ARG A 11 16.84 7.72 -19.88
CA ARG A 11 15.79 8.28 -19.02
C ARG A 11 16.44 8.97 -17.84
N SER A 12 15.98 10.17 -17.52
CA SER A 12 16.54 10.88 -16.37
C SER A 12 16.28 10.07 -15.08
N PRO A 13 17.14 10.18 -14.05
CA PRO A 13 16.88 9.57 -12.76
C PRO A 13 15.50 9.93 -12.18
N ALA A 14 15.00 11.13 -12.49
CA ALA A 14 13.67 11.58 -12.08
C ALA A 14 12.55 10.83 -12.81
N ASP A 15 12.72 10.54 -14.10
CA ASP A 15 11.76 9.75 -14.92
C ASP A 15 11.64 8.33 -14.38
N THR A 16 12.78 7.75 -13.99
CA THR A 16 12.84 6.40 -13.45
C THR A 16 12.16 6.33 -12.08
N ALA A 17 12.36 7.33 -11.22
CA ALA A 17 11.68 7.43 -9.93
C ALA A 17 10.16 7.61 -10.08
N ALA A 18 9.71 8.48 -10.99
CA ALA A 18 8.28 8.67 -11.28
C ALA A 18 7.64 7.38 -11.81
N ARG A 19 8.29 6.68 -12.75
CA ARG A 19 7.81 5.39 -13.26
C ARG A 19 7.75 4.32 -12.18
N ARG A 20 8.74 4.26 -11.29
CA ARG A 20 8.72 3.33 -10.14
C ARG A 20 7.55 3.61 -9.20
N ALA A 21 7.24 4.88 -8.92
CA ALA A 21 6.10 5.24 -8.08
C ALA A 21 4.76 4.73 -8.66
N TRP A 22 4.58 4.83 -9.98
CA TRP A 22 3.42 4.26 -10.67
C TRP A 22 3.40 2.74 -10.65
N TRP A 23 4.54 2.09 -10.85
CA TRP A 23 4.64 0.63 -10.74
C TRP A 23 4.37 0.13 -9.32
N SER A 24 4.72 0.90 -8.29
CA SER A 24 4.39 0.55 -6.91
C SER A 24 2.87 0.41 -6.73
N LEU A 25 2.06 1.27 -7.32
CA LEU A 25 0.60 1.17 -7.23
C LEU A 25 0.05 -0.12 -7.85
N ALA A 26 0.70 -0.65 -8.89
CA ALA A 26 0.30 -1.92 -9.50
C ALA A 26 0.49 -3.13 -8.59
N PHE A 27 1.25 -3.00 -7.49
CA PHE A 27 1.39 -4.05 -6.48
C PHE A 27 0.26 -4.08 -5.45
N TYR A 28 -0.65 -3.10 -5.44
CA TYR A 28 -1.79 -3.11 -4.51
C TYR A 28 -2.59 -4.41 -4.56
N PRO A 29 -3.05 -4.91 -5.73
CA PRO A 29 -3.82 -6.16 -5.80
C PRO A 29 -3.09 -7.35 -5.14
N VAL A 30 -1.79 -7.48 -5.39
CA VAL A 30 -0.97 -8.54 -4.79
C VAL A 30 -0.85 -8.35 -3.28
N SER A 31 -0.56 -7.12 -2.83
CA SER A 31 -0.48 -6.83 -1.40
C SER A 31 -1.80 -7.04 -0.67
N SER A 32 -2.93 -6.78 -1.33
CA SER A 32 -4.27 -7.00 -0.77
C SER A 32 -4.53 -8.48 -0.55
N ILE A 33 -4.20 -9.33 -1.53
CA ILE A 33 -4.35 -10.77 -1.41
C ILE A 33 -3.47 -11.30 -0.28
N VAL A 34 -2.20 -10.88 -0.23
CA VAL A 34 -1.28 -11.33 0.82
C VAL A 34 -1.73 -10.84 2.20
N ALA A 35 -2.14 -9.57 2.33
CA ALA A 35 -2.65 -9.02 3.56
C ALA A 35 -3.90 -9.76 4.04
N PHE A 36 -4.83 -10.08 3.14
CA PHE A 36 -6.01 -10.88 3.45
C PHE A 36 -5.64 -12.27 3.96
N VAL A 37 -4.75 -12.97 3.25
CA VAL A 37 -4.29 -14.32 3.66
C VAL A 37 -3.60 -14.28 5.03
N ILE A 38 -2.81 -13.25 5.30
CA ILE A 38 -2.16 -13.08 6.61
C ILE A 38 -3.19 -12.78 7.70
N GLY A 39 -4.10 -11.84 7.45
CA GLY A 39 -5.12 -11.44 8.43
C GLY A 39 -6.04 -12.60 8.78
N GLU A 40 -6.71 -13.17 7.79
CA GLU A 40 -7.63 -14.30 7.97
C GLU A 40 -6.90 -15.55 8.44
N GLY A 41 -5.70 -15.82 7.90
CA GLY A 41 -4.92 -16.98 8.28
C GLY A 41 -4.47 -16.94 9.74
N LEU A 42 -4.00 -15.78 10.21
CA LEU A 42 -3.63 -15.59 11.62
C LEU A 42 -4.87 -15.58 12.51
N TYR A 43 -5.95 -14.91 12.10
CA TYR A 43 -7.18 -14.88 12.89
C TYR A 43 -7.76 -16.28 13.09
N ALA A 44 -7.84 -17.08 12.03
CA ALA A 44 -8.30 -18.47 12.07
C ALA A 44 -7.38 -19.39 12.87
N ALA A 45 -6.08 -19.12 12.91
CA ALA A 45 -5.12 -19.91 13.68
C ALA A 45 -5.09 -19.55 15.17
N LEU A 46 -5.44 -18.32 15.52
CA LEU A 46 -5.32 -17.79 16.89
C LEU A 46 -6.62 -17.87 17.69
N THR A 47 -7.78 -17.97 17.02
CA THR A 47 -9.08 -17.80 17.66
C THR A 47 -9.86 -19.11 17.70
N ASP A 48 -10.07 -19.65 18.91
CA ASP A 48 -10.89 -20.85 19.11
C ASP A 48 -12.40 -20.57 18.95
N ASP A 49 -12.85 -19.38 19.41
CA ASP A 49 -14.21 -18.88 19.21
C ASP A 49 -14.19 -17.53 18.45
N PRO A 50 -14.46 -17.53 17.13
CA PRO A 50 -14.47 -16.32 16.32
C PRO A 50 -15.48 -15.25 16.75
N ALA A 51 -16.47 -15.61 17.57
CA ALA A 51 -17.51 -14.69 18.05
C ALA A 51 -17.03 -13.82 19.22
N ASP A 52 -16.02 -14.26 19.98
CA ASP A 52 -15.47 -13.52 21.13
C ASP A 52 -13.92 -13.55 21.13
N PRO A 53 -13.27 -12.94 20.13
CA PRO A 53 -11.81 -12.89 20.07
C PRO A 53 -11.25 -11.97 21.15
N ALA A 54 -10.19 -12.42 21.82
CA ALA A 54 -9.40 -11.55 22.70
C ALA A 54 -8.71 -10.44 21.87
N LEU A 55 -8.62 -9.23 22.45
CA LEU A 55 -8.02 -8.06 21.78
C LEU A 55 -6.64 -8.34 21.17
N TRP A 56 -5.79 -9.06 21.88
CA TRP A 56 -4.45 -9.36 21.39
C TRP A 56 -4.47 -10.25 20.12
N GLN A 57 -5.47 -11.14 19.97
CA GLN A 57 -5.63 -11.98 18.76
C GLN A 57 -5.99 -11.11 17.55
N VAL A 58 -6.92 -10.18 17.73
CA VAL A 58 -7.31 -9.19 16.71
C VAL A 58 -6.10 -8.34 16.29
N LEU A 59 -5.31 -7.87 17.25
CA LEU A 59 -4.12 -7.07 16.96
C LEU A 59 -3.02 -7.87 16.24
N VAL A 60 -2.75 -9.10 16.68
CA VAL A 60 -1.73 -9.96 16.06
C VAL A 60 -2.13 -10.38 14.65
N ALA A 61 -3.43 -10.56 14.36
CA ALA A 61 -3.91 -10.83 13.01
C ALA A 61 -3.93 -9.56 12.13
N GLY A 62 -4.50 -8.48 12.64
CA GLY A 62 -4.76 -7.26 11.87
C GLY A 62 -3.51 -6.42 11.58
N VAL A 63 -2.61 -6.25 12.56
CA VAL A 63 -1.44 -5.37 12.39
C VAL A 63 -0.51 -5.85 11.26
N PRO A 64 -0.11 -7.13 11.17
CA PRO A 64 0.72 -7.60 10.07
C PRO A 64 0.04 -7.45 8.70
N ALA A 65 -1.27 -7.69 8.60
CA ALA A 65 -2.04 -7.48 7.38
C ALA A 65 -2.01 -6.01 6.94
N LEU A 66 -2.25 -5.07 7.88
CA LEU A 66 -2.17 -3.63 7.61
C LEU A 66 -0.78 -3.21 7.14
N VAL A 67 0.28 -3.73 7.78
CA VAL A 67 1.66 -3.44 7.39
C VAL A 67 1.94 -3.89 5.96
N VAL A 68 1.55 -5.11 5.61
CA VAL A 68 1.75 -5.65 4.25
C VAL A 68 0.97 -4.85 3.21
N PHE A 69 -0.29 -4.52 3.49
CA PHE A 69 -1.12 -3.70 2.61
C PHE A 69 -0.55 -2.30 2.40
N ALA A 70 0.10 -1.72 3.41
CA ALA A 70 0.67 -0.38 3.32
C ALA A 70 1.95 -0.30 2.48
N VAL A 71 2.64 -1.42 2.22
CA VAL A 71 3.95 -1.44 1.53
C VAL A 71 3.92 -0.73 0.17
N PRO A 72 2.97 -0.99 -0.76
CA PRO A 72 2.92 -0.30 -2.05
C PRO A 72 2.73 1.21 -1.91
N GLY A 73 1.93 1.65 -0.92
CA GLY A 73 1.72 3.06 -0.62
C GLY A 73 2.98 3.75 -0.11
N ILE A 74 3.73 3.09 0.78
CA ILE A 74 5.03 3.58 1.28
C ILE A 74 6.02 3.71 0.11
N LEU A 75 6.07 2.72 -0.78
CA LEU A 75 6.93 2.77 -1.98
C LEU A 75 6.51 3.91 -2.92
N ALA A 76 5.21 4.08 -3.18
CA ALA A 76 4.70 5.17 -4.00
C ALA A 76 5.05 6.55 -3.42
N VAL A 77 4.91 6.73 -2.10
CA VAL A 77 5.25 7.98 -1.40
C VAL A 77 6.75 8.25 -1.42
N THR A 78 7.58 7.26 -1.12
CA THR A 78 9.06 7.43 -1.09
C THR A 78 9.61 7.74 -2.48
N GLN A 79 9.17 7.01 -3.51
CA GLN A 79 9.62 7.23 -4.89
C GLN A 79 9.03 8.52 -5.48
N GLY A 80 7.78 8.85 -5.19
CA GLY A 80 7.17 10.11 -5.61
C GLY A 80 7.84 11.33 -4.97
N ARG A 81 8.15 11.28 -3.67
CA ARG A 81 8.96 12.31 -2.99
C ARG A 81 10.35 12.43 -3.59
N ARG A 82 11.00 11.31 -3.95
CA ARG A 82 12.30 11.33 -4.62
C ARG A 82 12.22 11.98 -6.01
N ALA A 83 11.20 11.68 -6.80
CA ALA A 83 11.00 12.28 -8.12
C ALA A 83 10.76 13.80 -8.03
N MET A 84 9.98 14.25 -7.05
CA MET A 84 9.76 15.68 -6.78
C MET A 84 11.05 16.41 -6.41
N ARG A 85 11.89 15.83 -5.54
CA ARG A 85 13.21 16.40 -5.19
C ARG A 85 14.16 16.52 -6.39
N LEU A 86 13.98 15.67 -7.41
CA LEU A 86 14.76 15.69 -8.64
C LEU A 86 14.14 16.58 -9.73
N GLY A 87 13.15 17.41 -9.39
CA GLY A 87 12.57 18.41 -10.29
C GLY A 87 11.38 17.91 -11.14
N ARG A 88 10.82 16.72 -10.85
CA ARG A 88 9.62 16.23 -11.55
C ARG A 88 8.38 16.28 -10.64
N PRO A 89 7.48 17.28 -10.80
CA PRO A 89 6.30 17.43 -9.97
C PRO A 89 5.29 16.27 -10.15
N ASP A 90 5.32 15.59 -11.29
CA ASP A 90 4.46 14.43 -11.61
C ASP A 90 4.55 13.29 -10.58
N GLY A 91 5.64 13.23 -9.79
CA GLY A 91 5.78 12.27 -8.69
C GLY A 91 4.78 12.47 -7.55
N ARG A 92 4.11 13.64 -7.46
CA ARG A 92 3.13 13.93 -6.41
C ARG A 92 1.86 13.08 -6.54
N VAL A 93 1.40 12.85 -7.77
CA VAL A 93 0.14 12.13 -8.04
C VAL A 93 0.20 10.69 -7.51
N PRO A 94 1.15 9.82 -7.89
CA PRO A 94 1.20 8.46 -7.39
C PRO A 94 1.47 8.39 -5.88
N ALA A 95 2.22 9.35 -5.31
CA ALA A 95 2.43 9.44 -3.88
C ALA A 95 1.14 9.73 -3.10
N VAL A 96 0.32 10.67 -3.58
CA VAL A 96 -0.97 11.00 -2.96
C VAL A 96 -1.93 9.82 -3.07
N ILE A 97 -2.01 9.17 -4.23
CA ILE A 97 -2.87 7.99 -4.44
C ILE A 97 -2.48 6.87 -3.46
N GLY A 98 -1.18 6.52 -3.39
CA GLY A 98 -0.70 5.48 -2.47
C GLY A 98 -0.95 5.83 -1.00
N ALA A 99 -0.76 7.10 -0.61
CA ALA A 99 -1.07 7.54 0.74
C ALA A 99 -2.57 7.43 1.06
N VAL A 100 -3.43 7.90 0.17
CA VAL A 100 -4.89 7.86 0.36
C VAL A 100 -5.39 6.43 0.49
N ILE A 101 -4.93 5.52 -0.38
CA ILE A 101 -5.35 4.11 -0.31
C ILE A 101 -4.92 3.48 1.02
N ALA A 102 -3.65 3.64 1.42
CA ALA A 102 -3.15 3.08 2.67
C ALA A 102 -3.88 3.65 3.90
N LEU A 103 -4.06 4.97 3.95
CA LEU A 103 -4.75 5.63 5.06
C LEU A 103 -6.23 5.28 5.13
N SER A 104 -6.90 5.17 3.98
CA SER A 104 -8.32 4.77 3.93
C SER A 104 -8.50 3.35 4.45
N PHE A 105 -7.61 2.42 4.07
CA PHE A 105 -7.67 1.05 4.55
C PHE A 105 -7.46 0.97 6.07
N ILE A 106 -6.44 1.65 6.60
CA ILE A 106 -6.21 1.73 8.04
C ILE A 106 -7.41 2.37 8.75
N GLY A 107 -7.96 3.45 8.21
CA GLY A 107 -9.10 4.16 8.79
C GLY A 107 -10.38 3.32 8.83
N VAL A 108 -10.68 2.58 7.76
CA VAL A 108 -11.82 1.65 7.71
C VAL A 108 -11.65 0.53 8.73
N ASN A 109 -10.47 -0.08 8.82
CA ASN A 109 -10.22 -1.17 9.79
C ASN A 109 -10.31 -0.67 11.23
N LEU A 110 -9.77 0.52 11.52
CA LEU A 110 -9.85 1.13 12.84
C LEU A 110 -11.29 1.51 13.20
N LEU A 111 -12.04 2.06 12.25
CA LEU A 111 -13.45 2.39 12.43
C LEU A 111 -14.28 1.13 12.70
N SER A 112 -14.07 0.06 11.94
CA SER A 112 -14.74 -1.22 12.17
C SER A 112 -14.45 -1.75 13.57
N TYR A 113 -13.20 -1.72 14.00
CA TYR A 113 -12.81 -2.15 15.35
C TYR A 113 -13.50 -1.32 16.45
N VAL A 114 -13.51 0.01 16.32
CA VAL A 114 -14.19 0.90 17.28
C VAL A 114 -15.69 0.70 17.27
N ALA A 115 -16.30 0.49 16.09
CA ALA A 115 -17.73 0.23 15.98
C ALA A 115 -18.11 -1.06 16.71
N THR A 116 -17.31 -2.12 16.57
CA THR A 116 -17.51 -3.37 17.33
C THR A 116 -17.41 -3.13 18.84
N LEU A 117 -16.45 -2.33 19.30
CA LEU A 117 -16.29 -2.04 20.73
C LEU A 117 -17.45 -1.22 21.34
N VAL A 118 -18.10 -0.38 20.53
CA VAL A 118 -19.16 0.54 21.00
C VAL A 118 -20.57 -0.05 20.82
N LEU A 119 -20.79 -0.85 19.79
CA LEU A 119 -22.10 -1.37 19.39
C LEU A 119 -22.28 -2.87 19.68
N GLY A 120 -21.19 -3.61 19.90
CA GLY A 120 -21.20 -5.01 20.32
C GLY A 120 -21.29 -5.14 21.83
#